data_AF-A0A8H8DKN4-F1
#
_entry.id   AF-A0A8H8DKN4-F1
#
_cell.length_a   1.000
_cell.length_b   1.000
_cell.length_c   1.000
_cell.angle_alpha   90.00
_cell.angle_beta   90.00
_cell.angle_gamma   90.00
#
_symmetry.space_group_name_H-M   'P 1'
#
loop_
_entity.id
_entity.type
_entity.pdbx_description
1 polymer ?
#
loop_
_entity_poly.entity_id
_entity_poly.type
_entity_poly.pdbx_seq_one_letter_code
_entity_poly.pdbx_strand_id
1 'polypeptide(L)' 'MDPEAADAVRAEIEERGLGVVGWYHSHPFFSPDPSNIDLVNQNNYQRLTRDDLGFAPFVGAIVSKLPE' A
#
# COMPACT_ATOMS: atom_id res chain seq x y z
N MET A 1 -3.14 7.20 -8.30
CA MET A 1 -3.24 7.79 -6.95
C MET A 1 -2.75 9.22 -7.07
N ASP A 2 -3.46 10.17 -6.49
CA ASP A 2 -3.05 11.59 -6.45
C ASP A 2 -1.96 11.77 -5.38
N PRO A 3 -0.72 12.15 -5.74
CA PRO A 3 0.38 12.29 -4.79
C PRO A 3 0.12 13.33 -3.71
N GLU A 4 -0.51 14.46 -4.04
CA GLU A 4 -0.74 15.55 -3.06
C GLU A 4 -1.74 15.11 -1.99
N ALA A 5 -2.79 14.39 -2.40
CA ALA A 5 -3.76 13.82 -1.47
C ALA A 5 -3.12 12.74 -0.57
N ALA A 6 -2.22 11.92 -1.11
CA ALA A 6 -1.53 10.89 -0.34
C ALA A 6 -0.61 11.49 0.73
N ASP A 7 0.11 12.56 0.41
CA ASP A 7 1.00 13.25 1.36
C ASP A 7 0.22 13.94 2.47
N ALA A 8 -0.89 14.60 2.15
CA ALA A 8 -1.75 15.24 3.14
C ALA A 8 -2.31 14.24 4.16
N VAL A 9 -2.80 13.08 3.68
CA VAL A 9 -3.30 12.01 4.56
C VAL A 9 -2.17 11.42 5.41
N ARG A 10 -0.96 11.29 4.86
CA ARG A 10 0.19 10.76 5.59
C ARG A 10 0.58 11.69 6.75
N ALA A 11 0.60 12.99 6.51
CA ALA A 11 0.86 13.99 7.55
C ALA A 11 -0.18 13.91 8.68
N GLU A 12 -1.48 13.80 8.36
CA GLU A 12 -2.54 13.67 9.37
C GLU A 12 -2.41 12.39 10.22
N ILE A 13 -1.97 11.28 9.60
CA ILE A 13 -1.71 10.02 10.31
C ILE A 13 -0.52 10.17 11.28
N GLU A 14 0.55 10.83 10.83
CA GLU A 14 1.75 11.10 11.65
C GLU A 14 1.45 12.03 12.82
N GLU A 15 0.60 13.05 12.65
CA GLU A 15 0.14 13.93 13.75
C GLU A 15 -0.56 13.16 14.87
N ARG A 16 -1.15 12.00 14.55
CA ARG A 16 -1.78 11.10 15.53
C ARG A 16 -0.81 10.10 16.16
N GLY A 17 0.49 10.21 15.88
CA GLY A 17 1.53 9.29 16.34
C GLY A 17 1.45 7.90 15.70
N LEU A 18 0.80 7.80 14.54
CA LEU A 18 0.65 6.56 13.78
C LEU A 18 1.57 6.58 12.54
N GLY A 19 1.89 5.40 12.03
CA GLY A 19 2.67 5.24 10.80
C GLY A 19 1.87 4.53 9.72
N VAL A 20 2.04 4.95 8.47
CA VAL A 20 1.49 4.22 7.32
C VAL A 20 2.30 2.94 7.09
N VAL A 21 1.64 1.79 7.25
CA VAL A 21 2.27 0.46 7.14
C VAL A 21 1.94 -0.27 5.84
N GLY A 22 1.20 0.35 4.93
CA GLY A 22 0.76 -0.33 3.72
C GLY A 22 -0.27 0.42 2.90
N TRP A 23 -0.83 -0.30 1.94
CA TRP A 23 -1.89 0.15 1.05
C TRP A 23 -2.86 -1.01 0.77
N TYR A 24 -4.06 -0.66 0.32
CA TYR A 24 -5.02 -1.65 -0.15
C TYR A 24 -5.77 -1.17 -1.39
N HIS A 25 -6.23 -2.11 -2.20
CA HIS A 25 -7.21 -1.86 -3.26
C HIS A 25 -8.15 -3.06 -3.42
N SER A 26 -9.16 -2.90 -4.28
CA SER A 26 -10.16 -3.94 -4.51
C SER A 26 -10.07 -4.53 -5.91
N HIS A 27 -10.23 -5.84 -6.00
CA HIS A 27 -10.50 -6.59 -7.22
C HIS A 27 -11.97 -7.05 -7.20
N PRO A 28 -12.94 -6.19 -7.57
CA PRO A 28 -14.36 -6.50 -7.40
C PRO A 28 -14.86 -7.65 -8.29
N PHE A 29 -14.18 -7.90 -9.41
CA PHE A 29 -14.59 -8.88 -10.43
C PHE A 29 -13.56 -9.97 -10.69
N PHE A 30 -12.42 -9.94 -9.97
CA PHE A 30 -11.28 -10.81 -10.23
C PHE A 30 -10.75 -11.43 -8.93
N SER A 31 -9.94 -12.49 -9.08
CA SER A 31 -9.16 -13.06 -7.98
C SER A 31 -8.27 -11.99 -7.33
N PRO A 32 -8.00 -12.04 -6.01
CA PRO A 32 -7.16 -11.08 -5.31
C PRO A 32 -5.65 -11.30 -5.58
N ASP A 33 -5.31 -11.77 -6.78
CA ASP A 33 -3.94 -11.93 -7.24
C ASP A 33 -3.38 -10.57 -7.70
N PRO A 34 -2.15 -10.20 -7.33
CA PRO A 34 -1.56 -8.92 -7.72
C PRO A 34 -1.28 -8.89 -9.23
N SER A 35 -1.63 -7.78 -9.86
CA SER A 35 -1.21 -7.46 -11.23
C SER A 35 0.26 -7.01 -11.28
N ASN A 36 0.83 -6.93 -12.48
CA ASN A 36 2.18 -6.36 -12.66
C ASN A 36 2.28 -4.92 -12.15
N ILE A 37 1.20 -4.12 -12.26
CA ILE A 37 1.17 -2.74 -11.76
C ILE A 37 1.22 -2.75 -10.23
N ASP A 38 0.49 -3.67 -9.59
CA ASP A 38 0.51 -3.82 -8.13
C ASP A 38 1.90 -4.21 -7.63
N LEU A 39 2.59 -5.12 -8.32
CA LEU A 39 3.96 -5.53 -7.99
C LEU A 39 4.95 -4.37 -8.11
N VAL A 40 4.83 -3.55 -9.15
CA VAL A 40 5.68 -2.36 -9.34
C VAL A 40 5.43 -1.34 -8.22
N ASN A 41 4.16 -1.06 -7.91
CA ASN A 41 3.80 -0.13 -6.83
C ASN A 41 4.32 -0.63 -5.47
N GLN A 42 4.11 -1.92 -5.17
CA GLN A 42 4.59 -2.54 -3.94
C GLN A 42 6.12 -2.42 -3.81
N ASN A 43 6.88 -2.69 -4.88
CA ASN A 43 8.34 -2.54 -4.88
C ASN A 43 8.77 -1.10 -4.62
N ASN A 44 8.10 -0.13 -5.26
CA ASN A 44 8.39 1.29 -5.06
C ASN A 44 8.18 1.70 -3.59
N TYR A 45 7.05 1.32 -2.98
CA TYR A 45 6.81 1.64 -1.57
C TYR A 45 7.78 0.94 -0.63
N GLN A 46 8.12 -0.33 -0.88
CA GLN A 46 9.10 -1.05 -0.06
C GLN A 46 10.50 -0.42 -0.15
N ARG A 47 10.88 0.18 -1.29
CA ARG A 47 12.13 0.93 -1.40
C ARG A 47 12.09 2.23 -0.59
N LEU A 48 10.97 2.94 -0.63
CA LEU A 48 10.79 4.21 0.09
C LEU A 48 10.71 4.05 1.61
N THR A 49 10.23 2.90 2.07
CA THR A 49 9.98 2.61 3.50
C THR A 49 11.00 1.66 4.10
N ARG A 50 12.08 1.37 3.36
CA ARG A 50 13.17 0.53 3.84
C ARG A 50 13.93 1.25 4.95
N ASP A 51 14.08 0.61 6.10
CA ASP A 51 14.89 1.11 7.20
C ASP A 51 16.40 0.84 6.99
N ASP A 52 17.22 1.37 7.89
CA ASP A 52 18.68 1.22 7.85
C ASP A 52 19.16 -0.24 7.98
N LEU A 53 18.31 -1.12 8.50
CA LEU A 53 18.57 -2.56 8.61
C LEU A 53 18.11 -3.34 7.36
N GLY A 54 17.52 -2.64 6.38
CA GLY A 54 17.04 -3.22 5.14
C GLY A 54 15.65 -3.85 5.23
N PHE A 55 14.95 -3.72 6.37
CA PHE A 55 13.56 -4.15 6.50
C PHE A 55 12.64 -3.13 5.85
N ALA A 56 11.68 -3.62 5.07
CA ALA A 56 10.65 -2.80 4.43
C ALA A 56 9.26 -3.33 4.82
N PRO A 57 8.79 -3.07 6.04
CA PRO A 57 7.52 -3.59 6.56
C PRO A 57 6.33 -2.82 5.97
N PHE A 58 6.16 -2.88 4.66
CA PHE A 58 5.07 -2.24 3.93
C PHE A 58 4.20 -3.30 3.26
N VAL A 59 2.93 -3.41 3.66
CA VAL A 59 2.02 -4.47 3.23
C VAL A 59 1.08 -3.98 2.14
N GLY A 60 0.98 -4.73 1.05
CA GLY A 60 -0.09 -4.56 0.05
C GLY A 60 -1.20 -5.57 0.31
N ALA A 61 -2.45 -5.11 0.37
CA ALA A 61 -3.62 -5.95 0.54
C ALA A 61 -4.60 -5.81 -0.64
N ILE A 62 -5.08 -6.93 -1.16
CA ILE A 62 -6.08 -6.95 -2.24
C ILE A 62 -7.35 -7.60 -1.70
N VAL A 63 -8.47 -6.89 -1.82
CA VAL A 63 -9.77 -7.37 -1.37
C VAL A 63 -10.64 -7.70 -2.58
N SER A 64 -11.14 -8.94 -2.66
CA SER A 64 -12.06 -9.38 -3.71
C SER A 64 -13.37 -9.89 -3.13
N LYS A 65 -14.45 -9.89 -3.94
CA LYS A 65 -15.69 -10.61 -3.60
C LYS A 65 -15.38 -12.11 -3.59
N LEU A 66 -15.99 -12.87 -2.67
CA LEU A 66 -15.98 -14.33 -2.73
C LEU A 66 -16.69 -14.81 -4.01
N PRO A 67 -16.17 -15.84 -4.71
CA PRO A 67 -16.93 -16.51 -5.76
C PRO A 67 -18.25 -17.05 -5.19
N GLU A 68 -19.33 -16.99 -5.98
CA GLU A 68 -20.62 -17.64 -5.64
C GLU A 68 -20.53 -19.16 -5.77
#